data_AF-A0A7S3FAH2-F1
#
_entry.id   AF-A0A7S3FAH2-F1
#
_cell.length_a   1.000
_cell.length_b   1.000
_cell.length_c   1.000
_cell.angle_alpha   90.00
_cell.angle_beta   90.00
_cell.angle_gamma   90.00
#
_symmetry.space_group_name_H-M   'P 1'
#
loop_
_entity.id
_entity.type
_entity.pdbx_description
1 polymer ?
#
loop_
_entity_poly.entity_id
_entity_poly.type
_entity_poly.pdbx_seq_one_letter_code
_entity_poly.pdbx_strand_id
1 'polypeptide(L)'
;AFNYGKEACVCVADAKECSEGVSFFGVRRLLLVDVPLTAVDLMQRVGRAVRFMGHDRLSVDERRVDVRLYAAVIDAEADKPKAQRKKKAKPAKESPPQARTADEELVGRLRKNVLAYYKELTKLQKVAVDHGMWQPETDAQPGAASGQGSSSAADEPPSGLAADSGSDSEVDPPAEEEERREEQRRRPPSPPPPRDAGPPPRQPP
;
A
#
# COMPACT_ATOMS: atom_id res chain seq x y z
N ALA A 1 -12.67 -10.10 25.86
CA ALA A 1 -12.87 -8.84 25.11
C ALA A 1 -12.38 -7.68 25.97
N PHE A 2 -11.68 -6.70 25.39
CA PHE A 2 -11.33 -5.49 26.13
C PHE A 2 -12.60 -4.66 26.36
N ASN A 3 -12.82 -4.21 27.60
CA ASN A 3 -14.12 -3.73 28.05
C ASN A 3 -14.44 -2.31 27.55
N TYR A 4 -15.68 -2.10 27.13
CA TYR A 4 -16.23 -0.82 26.72
C TYR A 4 -16.60 0.02 27.97
N GLY A 5 -15.57 0.48 28.69
CA GLY A 5 -15.71 1.37 29.85
C GLY A 5 -15.35 2.83 29.54
N LYS A 6 -15.69 3.75 30.46
CA LYS A 6 -15.31 5.18 30.36
C LYS A 6 -13.81 5.44 30.57
N GLU A 7 -13.03 4.40 30.87
CA GLU A 7 -11.60 4.47 31.14
C GLU A 7 -10.78 4.15 29.89
N ALA A 8 -9.62 4.78 29.75
CA ALA A 8 -8.76 4.59 28.59
C ALA A 8 -8.09 3.20 28.62
N CYS A 9 -8.68 2.23 27.92
CA CYS A 9 -8.09 0.90 27.79
C CYS A 9 -6.85 0.92 26.89
N VAL A 10 -5.68 0.62 27.46
CA VAL A 10 -4.43 0.42 26.72
C VAL A 10 -4.17 -1.09 26.59
N CYS A 11 -3.97 -1.55 25.36
CA CYS A 11 -3.52 -2.91 25.07
C CYS A 11 -2.08 -2.86 24.55
N VAL A 12 -1.21 -3.69 25.11
CA VAL A 12 0.15 -3.92 24.59
C VAL A 12 0.16 -5.33 23.99
N ALA A 13 0.64 -5.44 22.75
CA ALA A 13 0.67 -6.67 21.99
C ALA A 13 2.03 -6.78 21.28
N ASP A 14 2.65 -7.97 21.30
CA ASP A 14 3.82 -8.21 20.46
C ASP A 14 3.38 -8.31 18.99
N ALA A 15 4.01 -7.53 18.13
CA ALA A 15 3.72 -7.49 16.71
C ALA A 15 4.10 -8.80 15.98
N LYS A 16 4.95 -9.66 16.56
CA LYS A 16 5.30 -10.99 16.03
C LYS A 16 4.23 -12.03 16.39
N GLU A 17 3.80 -12.07 17.64
CA GLU A 17 2.81 -13.05 18.11
C GLU A 17 1.39 -12.69 17.65
N CYS A 18 1.05 -11.40 17.57
CA CYS A 18 -0.24 -10.92 17.07
C CYS A 18 -0.24 -10.69 15.54
N SER A 19 0.74 -11.22 14.81
CA SER A 19 0.86 -11.06 13.36
C SER A 19 -0.12 -11.91 12.54
N GLU A 20 -0.79 -12.90 13.16
CA GLU A 20 -1.75 -13.81 12.51
C GLU A 20 -3.07 -13.87 13.30
N GLY A 21 -4.21 -13.96 12.61
CA GLY A 21 -5.55 -14.11 13.21
C GLY A 21 -6.12 -12.92 14.02
N VAL A 22 -5.30 -12.19 14.77
CA VAL A 22 -5.75 -11.15 15.71
C VAL A 22 -6.33 -9.92 15.00
N SER A 23 -7.47 -9.43 15.47
CA SER A 23 -8.08 -8.17 15.03
C SER A 23 -8.42 -7.32 16.23
N PHE A 24 -8.13 -6.02 16.15
CA PHE A 24 -8.42 -5.06 17.21
C PHE A 24 -9.65 -4.24 16.81
N PHE A 25 -10.61 -4.14 17.73
CA PHE A 25 -11.89 -3.46 17.52
C PHE A 25 -11.99 -2.23 18.42
N GLY A 26 -12.65 -1.17 17.96
CA GLY A 26 -12.81 0.08 18.71
C GLY A 26 -11.50 0.85 18.94
N VAL A 27 -10.44 0.57 18.17
CA VAL A 27 -9.16 1.28 18.27
C VAL A 27 -9.35 2.73 17.82
N ARG A 28 -8.88 3.70 18.63
CA ARG A 28 -8.80 5.13 18.26
C ARG A 28 -7.37 5.60 18.00
N ARG A 29 -6.37 4.94 18.61
CA ARG A 29 -4.94 5.23 18.47
C ARG A 29 -4.14 3.94 18.38
N LEU A 30 -3.27 3.84 17.38
CA LEU A 30 -2.30 2.75 17.21
C LEU A 30 -0.89 3.34 17.40
N LEU A 31 -0.16 2.85 18.41
CA LEU A 31 1.21 3.27 18.70
C LEU A 31 2.17 2.15 18.30
N LEU A 32 2.96 2.38 17.25
CA LEU A 32 4.01 1.48 16.80
C LEU A 32 5.33 1.93 17.43
N VAL A 33 5.87 1.10 18.32
CA VAL A 33 7.16 1.33 19.01
C VAL A 33 8.31 0.61 18.30
N ASP A 34 7.99 -0.44 17.54
CA ASP A 34 8.90 -1.17 16.67
C ASP A 34 8.69 -0.74 15.20
N VAL A 35 9.78 -0.45 14.49
CA VAL A 35 9.76 -0.01 13.09
C VAL A 35 9.67 -1.22 12.17
N PRO A 36 8.57 -1.39 11.39
CA PRO A 36 8.45 -2.53 10.50
C PRO A 36 9.54 -2.52 9.42
N LEU A 37 10.13 -3.69 9.15
CA LEU A 37 11.23 -3.82 8.18
C LEU A 37 10.75 -3.65 6.73
N THR A 38 9.49 -3.99 6.45
CA THR A 38 8.88 -3.83 5.13
C THR A 38 7.59 -3.00 5.19
N ALA A 39 7.22 -2.40 4.05
CA ALA A 39 5.92 -1.72 3.91
C ALA A 39 4.73 -2.69 4.07
N VAL A 40 4.90 -3.97 3.72
CA VAL A 40 3.88 -5.00 3.86
C VAL A 40 3.58 -5.26 5.34
N ASP A 41 4.62 -5.39 6.17
CA ASP A 41 4.48 -5.56 7.63
C ASP A 41 3.75 -4.37 8.25
N LEU A 42 4.06 -3.15 7.82
CA LEU A 42 3.36 -1.93 8.26
C LEU A 42 1.88 -1.97 7.88
N MET A 43 1.57 -2.28 6.61
CA MET A 43 0.18 -2.39 6.13
C MET A 43 -0.61 -3.48 6.87
N GLN A 44 0.01 -4.62 7.18
CA GLN A 44 -0.64 -5.68 7.96
C GLN A 44 -0.89 -5.24 9.41
N ARG A 45 0.11 -4.66 10.09
CA ARG A 45 -0.03 -4.15 11.47
C ARG A 45 -1.12 -3.08 11.57
N VAL A 46 -1.20 -2.16 10.60
CA VAL A 46 -2.24 -1.12 10.54
C VAL A 46 -3.61 -1.72 10.17
N GLY A 47 -3.67 -2.62 9.19
CA GLY A 47 -4.92 -3.26 8.75
C GLY A 47 -5.63 -4.07 9.83
N ARG A 48 -4.88 -4.62 10.81
CA ARG A 48 -5.45 -5.26 12.01
C ARG A 48 -6.17 -4.30 12.96
N ALA A 49 -5.86 -3.00 12.90
CA ALA A 49 -6.51 -1.96 13.68
C ALA A 49 -7.57 -1.18 12.89
N VAL A 50 -7.46 -1.08 11.56
CA VAL A 50 -8.39 -0.35 10.67
C VAL A 50 -9.28 -1.32 9.87
N ARG A 51 -9.85 -2.33 10.54
CA ARG A 51 -10.65 -3.37 9.88
C ARG A 51 -12.04 -2.83 9.52
N PHE A 52 -12.56 -3.23 8.35
CA PHE A 52 -13.94 -2.91 7.94
C PHE A 52 -14.94 -3.33 9.02
N MET A 53 -15.88 -2.43 9.36
CA MET A 53 -16.83 -2.52 10.48
C MET A 53 -16.21 -2.70 11.89
N GLY A 54 -14.88 -2.64 12.05
CA GLY A 54 -14.21 -2.84 13.34
C GLY A 54 -14.39 -1.69 14.36
N HIS A 55 -15.07 -0.62 13.97
CA HIS A 55 -15.32 0.59 14.77
C HIS A 55 -16.81 0.96 14.83
N ASP A 56 -17.71 0.03 14.46
CA ASP A 56 -19.17 0.23 14.45
C ASP A 56 -19.72 0.77 15.79
N ARG A 57 -19.18 0.28 16.91
CA ARG A 57 -19.53 0.67 18.29
C ARG A 57 -19.02 2.05 18.72
N LEU A 58 -18.13 2.68 17.96
CA LEU A 58 -17.70 4.05 18.21
C LEU A 58 -18.69 5.03 17.55
N SER A 59 -18.84 6.22 18.12
CA SER A 59 -19.57 7.31 17.47
C SER A 59 -18.87 7.73 16.17
N VAL A 60 -19.61 8.31 15.22
CA VAL A 60 -19.09 8.61 13.87
C VAL A 60 -17.80 9.45 13.93
N ASP A 61 -17.76 10.46 14.80
CA ASP A 61 -16.60 11.34 14.99
C ASP A 61 -15.36 10.62 15.57
N GLU A 62 -15.56 9.50 16.27
CA GLU A 62 -14.51 8.67 16.87
C GLU A 62 -14.07 7.49 15.99
N ARG A 63 -14.70 7.26 14.82
CA ARG A 63 -14.35 6.19 13.86
C ARG A 63 -13.08 6.50 13.05
N ARG A 64 -12.08 7.09 13.70
CA ARG A 64 -10.77 7.44 13.14
C ARG A 64 -9.68 6.76 13.96
N VAL A 65 -8.72 6.15 13.26
CA VAL A 65 -7.54 5.54 13.87
C VAL A 65 -6.33 6.42 13.61
N ASP A 66 -5.82 7.10 14.64
CA ASP A 66 -4.56 7.82 14.53
C ASP A 66 -3.39 6.84 14.74
N VAL A 67 -2.62 6.60 13.67
CA VAL A 67 -1.41 5.77 13.70
C VAL A 67 -0.19 6.64 13.99
N ARG A 68 0.62 6.28 14.99
CA ARG A 68 1.89 6.95 15.31
C ARG A 68 3.01 5.92 15.35
N LEU A 69 4.06 6.16 14.56
CA LEU A 69 5.28 5.38 14.57
C LEU A 69 6.36 6.17 15.33
N TYR A 70 6.90 5.59 16.40
CA TYR A 70 8.06 6.13 17.10
C TYR A 70 9.32 5.45 16.58
N ALA A 71 10.18 6.23 15.91
CA ALA A 71 11.49 5.77 15.45
C ALA A 71 12.58 6.53 16.22
N ALA A 72 13.52 5.79 16.81
CA ALA A 72 14.72 6.39 17.37
C ALA A 72 15.70 6.74 16.24
N VAL A 73 16.07 8.00 16.11
CA VAL A 73 17.13 8.44 15.20
C VAL A 73 18.46 8.30 15.94
N ILE A 74 19.33 7.41 15.48
CA ILE A 74 20.71 7.33 15.97
C ILE A 74 21.48 8.48 15.32
N ASP A 75 22.04 9.38 16.14
CA ASP A 75 22.92 10.44 15.67
C ASP A 75 24.14 9.84 14.97
N ALA A 76 24.30 10.09 13.68
CA ALA A 76 25.41 9.56 12.88
C ALA A 76 26.80 10.03 13.36
N GLU A 77 26.86 11.11 14.16
CA GLU A 77 28.07 11.57 14.85
C GLU A 77 28.41 10.73 16.11
N ALA A 78 27.41 10.11 16.74
CA ALA A 78 27.59 9.33 17.96
C ALA A 78 28.20 7.94 17.69
N ASP A 79 27.89 7.36 16.53
CA ASP A 79 28.32 6.01 16.13
C ASP A 79 29.74 5.98 15.49
N LYS A 80 30.38 7.15 15.33
CA LYS A 80 31.77 7.22 14.86
C LYS A 80 32.71 6.58 15.88
N PRO A 81 33.53 5.57 15.50
CA PRO A 81 34.33 4.81 16.45
C PRO A 81 35.30 5.72 17.22
N LYS A 82 35.33 5.57 18.56
CA LYS A 82 36.10 6.42 19.49
C LYS A 82 37.59 6.56 19.14
N ALA A 83 38.15 5.62 18.36
CA ALA A 83 39.50 5.70 17.80
C ALA A 83 39.75 6.97 16.95
N GLN A 84 38.74 7.52 16.25
CA GLN A 84 38.88 8.74 15.46
C GLN A 84 38.72 10.03 16.27
N ARG A 85 38.10 9.97 17.47
CA ARG A 85 37.82 11.16 18.31
C ARG A 85 39.07 11.84 18.90
N LYS A 86 40.26 11.24 18.84
CA LYS A 86 41.49 11.78 19.46
C LYS A 86 42.39 12.65 18.55
N LYS A 87 42.04 12.95 17.30
CA LYS A 87 42.96 13.63 16.34
C LYS A 87 42.59 15.04 15.84
N LYS A 88 41.52 15.70 16.33
CA LYS A 88 41.18 17.09 15.93
C LYS A 88 40.78 18.01 17.09
N ALA A 89 41.69 18.20 18.04
CA ALA A 89 41.76 19.47 18.76
C ALA A 89 42.55 20.46 17.89
N LYS A 90 41.88 21.09 16.91
CA LYS A 90 42.45 22.19 16.11
C LYS A 90 41.62 23.45 16.44
N PRO A 91 42.24 24.57 16.86
CA PRO A 91 41.51 25.74 17.33
C PRO A 91 40.67 26.38 16.22
N ALA A 92 39.59 27.04 16.63
CA ALA A 92 38.51 27.49 15.75
C ALA A 92 38.97 28.46 14.65
N LYS A 93 38.69 28.09 13.40
CA LYS A 93 38.43 29.04 12.32
C LYS A 93 37.50 28.37 11.31
N GLU A 94 36.50 29.14 10.88
CA GLU A 94 35.37 28.76 10.01
C GLU A 94 34.39 27.74 10.62
N SER A 95 33.10 28.13 10.58
CA SER A 95 31.97 27.32 11.04
C SER A 95 31.89 26.01 10.25
N PRO A 96 31.66 24.85 10.91
CA PRO A 96 31.53 23.59 10.20
C PRO A 96 30.37 23.67 9.20
N PRO A 97 30.50 23.09 7.99
CA PRO A 97 29.36 22.94 7.09
C PRO A 97 28.27 22.18 7.85
N GLN A 98 27.06 22.74 7.87
CA GLN A 98 25.93 22.17 8.61
C GLN A 98 25.77 20.70 8.25
N ALA A 99 25.68 19.84 9.28
CA ALA A 99 25.46 18.43 9.08
C ALA A 99 24.14 18.27 8.32
N ARG A 100 24.18 17.59 7.17
CA ARG A 100 22.99 17.32 6.36
C ARG A 100 21.93 16.64 7.22
N THR A 101 20.69 17.10 7.15
CA THR A 101 19.60 16.46 7.87
C THR A 101 19.37 15.05 7.33
N ALA A 102 18.80 14.16 8.14
CA ALA A 102 18.47 12.81 7.72
C ALA A 102 17.59 12.81 6.45
N ASP A 103 16.68 13.80 6.35
CA ASP A 103 15.81 14.02 5.19
C ASP A 103 16.60 14.29 3.90
N GLU A 104 17.62 15.14 3.95
CA GLU A 104 18.50 15.42 2.80
C GLU A 104 19.27 14.18 2.35
N GLU A 105 19.74 13.36 3.29
CA GLU A 105 20.42 12.11 2.94
C GLU A 105 19.45 11.09 2.32
N LEU A 106 18.24 10.99 2.87
CA LEU A 106 17.20 10.07 2.40
C LEU A 106 16.68 10.48 1.00
N VAL A 107 16.44 11.78 0.76
CA VAL A 107 16.17 12.32 -0.58
C VAL A 107 17.35 12.09 -1.53
N GLY A 108 18.60 12.23 -1.03
CA GLY A 108 19.80 11.93 -1.80
C GLY A 108 19.91 10.46 -2.23
N ARG A 109 19.53 9.52 -1.36
CA ARG A 109 19.44 8.08 -1.67
C ARG A 109 18.30 7.80 -2.64
N LEU A 110 17.13 8.41 -2.44
CA LEU A 110 15.97 8.24 -3.32
C LEU A 110 16.29 8.67 -4.76
N ARG A 111 16.92 9.85 -4.94
CA ARG A 111 17.36 10.35 -6.26
C ARG A 111 18.35 9.39 -6.94
N LYS A 112 19.29 8.79 -6.20
CA LYS A 112 20.22 7.79 -6.75
C LYS A 112 19.48 6.52 -7.20
N ASN A 113 18.53 6.03 -6.42
CA ASN A 113 17.76 4.84 -6.75
C ASN A 113 16.85 5.07 -7.98
N VAL A 114 16.21 6.24 -8.08
CA VAL A 114 15.42 6.63 -9.26
C VAL A 114 16.31 6.70 -10.52
N LEU A 115 17.50 7.29 -10.44
CA LEU A 115 18.46 7.31 -11.55
C LEU A 115 18.97 5.90 -11.93
N ALA A 116 19.13 4.99 -10.98
CA ALA A 116 19.47 3.61 -11.27
C ALA A 116 18.32 2.87 -11.96
N TYR A 117 17.09 3.06 -11.48
CA TYR A 117 15.88 2.49 -12.08
C TYR A 117 15.68 2.94 -13.54
N TYR A 118 15.81 4.23 -13.83
CA TYR A 118 15.74 4.73 -15.22
C TYR A 118 16.79 4.08 -16.13
N LYS A 119 18.02 3.84 -15.64
CA LYS A 119 19.05 3.14 -16.43
C LYS A 119 18.67 1.71 -16.75
N GLU A 120 18.10 0.96 -15.81
CA GLU A 120 17.59 -0.39 -16.09
C GLU A 120 16.40 -0.34 -17.05
N LEU A 121 15.51 0.65 -16.90
CA LEU A 121 14.34 0.83 -17.76
C LEU A 121 14.74 1.14 -19.22
N THR A 122 15.77 1.97 -19.46
CA THR A 122 16.32 2.20 -20.81
C THR A 122 16.95 0.94 -21.41
N LYS A 123 17.60 0.08 -20.61
CA LYS A 123 18.11 -1.22 -21.11
C LYS A 123 16.96 -2.15 -21.52
N LEU A 124 15.94 -2.26 -20.66
CA LEU A 124 14.73 -3.06 -20.92
C LEU A 124 13.99 -2.57 -22.17
N GLN A 125 13.84 -1.25 -22.32
CA GLN A 125 13.24 -0.65 -23.51
C GLN A 125 14.03 -0.99 -24.78
N LYS A 126 15.38 -0.91 -24.74
CA LYS A 126 16.22 -1.32 -25.87
C LYS A 126 15.99 -2.79 -26.22
N VAL A 127 16.02 -3.69 -25.24
CA VAL A 127 15.77 -5.13 -25.46
C VAL A 127 14.38 -5.36 -26.05
N ALA A 128 13.35 -4.64 -25.58
CA ALA A 128 11.99 -4.75 -26.14
C ALA A 128 11.90 -4.27 -27.60
N VAL A 129 12.66 -3.23 -27.97
CA VAL A 129 12.78 -2.76 -29.37
C VAL A 129 13.55 -3.78 -30.23
N ASP A 130 14.68 -4.29 -29.74
CA ASP A 130 15.50 -5.29 -30.44
C ASP A 130 14.71 -6.59 -30.71
N HIS A 131 13.74 -6.94 -29.85
CA HIS A 131 12.82 -8.07 -30.02
C HIS A 131 11.50 -7.74 -30.76
N GLY A 132 11.32 -6.49 -31.22
CA GLY A 132 10.08 -6.06 -31.90
C GLY A 132 8.83 -6.00 -31.02
N MET A 133 8.97 -6.15 -29.70
CA MET A 133 7.87 -6.06 -28.72
C MET A 133 7.50 -4.62 -28.37
N TRP A 134 8.37 -3.66 -28.69
CA TRP A 134 8.11 -2.24 -28.55
C TRP A 134 8.48 -1.53 -29.86
N GLN A 135 7.49 -0.95 -30.53
CA GLN A 135 7.76 0.00 -31.61
C GLN A 135 7.83 1.39 -30.98
N PRO A 136 8.93 2.14 -31.12
CA PRO A 136 8.92 3.54 -30.74
C PRO A 136 7.85 4.25 -31.56
N GLU A 137 7.10 5.17 -30.93
CA GLU A 137 6.22 6.08 -31.67
C GLU A 137 7.11 6.99 -32.53
N THR A 138 7.48 6.52 -33.72
CA THR A 138 8.07 7.35 -34.76
C THR A 138 7.05 8.42 -35.10
N ASP A 139 7.41 9.67 -34.82
CA ASP A 139 6.54 10.84 -34.84
C ASP A 139 5.46 10.73 -35.93
N ALA A 140 4.20 10.68 -35.51
CA ALA A 140 3.05 10.70 -36.41
C ALA A 140 3.10 11.99 -37.23
N GLN A 141 3.64 11.89 -38.44
CA GLN A 141 4.06 13.02 -39.27
C GLN A 141 2.87 13.96 -39.53
N PRO A 142 2.84 15.18 -38.94
CA PRO A 142 1.68 16.06 -39.03
C PRO A 142 1.70 16.80 -40.38
N GLY A 143 1.42 16.08 -41.47
CA GLY A 143 1.53 16.66 -42.81
C GLY A 143 1.35 15.69 -43.98
N ALA A 144 0.14 15.14 -44.15
CA ALA A 144 -0.29 14.49 -45.40
C ALA A 144 -1.75 14.82 -45.72
N ALA A 145 -2.09 16.12 -45.77
CA ALA A 145 -3.37 16.58 -46.27
C ALA A 145 -3.39 16.53 -47.80
N SER A 146 -3.88 15.43 -48.38
CA SER A 146 -4.14 15.32 -49.82
C SER A 146 -5.35 14.41 -50.08
N GLY A 147 -6.52 15.02 -50.30
CA GLY A 147 -7.79 14.29 -50.51
C GLY A 147 -8.94 15.22 -50.89
N GLN A 148 -8.84 15.86 -52.07
CA GLN A 148 -9.97 16.61 -52.65
C GLN A 148 -10.96 15.67 -53.36
N GLY A 149 -12.26 15.88 -53.12
CA GLY A 149 -13.41 15.25 -53.79
C GLY A 149 -14.63 15.28 -52.86
N SER A 150 -15.61 16.19 -52.98
CA SER A 150 -16.61 16.28 -54.08
C SER A 150 -17.38 14.95 -54.23
N SER A 151 -18.70 14.86 -54.02
CA SER A 151 -19.77 15.89 -53.98
C SER A 151 -21.12 15.31 -53.48
N SER A 152 -22.06 16.20 -53.12
CA SER A 152 -23.54 15.99 -53.06
C SER A 152 -24.10 14.99 -52.02
N ALA A 153 -25.33 15.11 -51.52
CA ALA A 153 -26.26 16.24 -51.34
C ALA A 153 -27.39 15.78 -50.39
N ALA A 154 -28.02 16.74 -49.68
CA ALA A 154 -29.33 16.65 -49.00
C ALA A 154 -29.64 15.41 -48.10
N ASP A 155 -29.81 15.63 -46.79
CA ASP A 155 -31.16 15.65 -46.19
C ASP A 155 -31.15 16.30 -44.78
N GLU A 156 -32.28 16.90 -44.38
CA GLU A 156 -32.59 17.45 -43.05
C GLU A 156 -33.74 16.64 -42.41
N PRO A 157 -34.03 16.75 -41.09
CA PRO A 157 -33.16 17.08 -39.97
C PRO A 157 -33.07 15.88 -38.99
N PRO A 158 -34.02 15.56 -38.06
CA PRO A 158 -34.84 16.37 -37.15
C PRO A 158 -34.26 16.48 -35.71
N SER A 159 -34.71 17.49 -34.96
CA SER A 159 -34.57 17.60 -33.50
C SER A 159 -35.48 16.63 -32.73
N GLY A 160 -34.99 15.94 -31.69
CA GLY A 160 -35.90 15.25 -30.75
C GLY A 160 -35.26 14.26 -29.76
N LEU A 161 -35.33 14.61 -28.47
CA LEU A 161 -35.60 13.74 -27.31
C LEU A 161 -35.23 12.23 -27.37
N ALA A 162 -34.32 11.79 -26.50
CA ALA A 162 -34.56 10.63 -25.60
C ALA A 162 -33.46 10.49 -24.54
N ALA A 163 -33.77 9.78 -23.45
CA ALA A 163 -32.84 9.46 -22.37
C ALA A 163 -31.72 8.50 -22.81
N ASP A 164 -30.52 8.71 -22.26
CA ASP A 164 -29.43 7.76 -22.33
C ASP A 164 -29.77 6.52 -21.50
N SER A 165 -30.26 5.48 -22.17
CA SER A 165 -30.51 4.17 -21.58
C SER A 165 -29.19 3.45 -21.40
N GLY A 166 -28.70 3.39 -20.15
CA GLY A 166 -27.47 2.68 -19.80
C GLY A 166 -27.46 1.27 -20.38
N SER A 167 -26.63 1.07 -21.39
CA SER A 167 -26.34 -0.25 -21.93
C SER A 167 -25.45 -0.99 -20.94
N ASP A 168 -26.05 -1.91 -20.18
CA ASP A 168 -25.31 -2.98 -19.50
C ASP A 168 -24.61 -3.81 -20.58
N SER A 169 -23.41 -3.40 -20.96
CA SER A 169 -22.48 -4.25 -21.69
C SER A 169 -22.07 -5.35 -20.72
N GLU A 170 -22.61 -6.56 -20.89
CA GLU A 170 -22.09 -7.78 -20.26
C GLU A 170 -20.63 -7.93 -20.68
N VAL A 171 -19.73 -7.41 -19.83
CA VAL A 171 -18.30 -7.68 -19.93
C VAL A 171 -18.13 -9.12 -19.45
N ASP A 172 -17.86 -10.03 -20.38
CA ASP A 172 -17.50 -11.40 -20.05
C ASP A 172 -16.42 -11.38 -18.95
N PRO A 173 -16.64 -12.09 -17.83
CA PRO A 173 -15.67 -12.08 -16.74
C PRO A 173 -14.34 -12.66 -17.25
N PRO A 174 -13.19 -12.08 -16.85
CA PRO A 174 -11.90 -12.59 -17.30
C PRO A 174 -11.75 -14.05 -16.90
N ALA A 175 -11.15 -14.88 -17.78
CA ALA A 175 -11.08 -16.34 -17.61
C ALA A 175 -10.54 -16.81 -16.24
N GLU A 176 -9.73 -15.99 -15.58
CA GLU A 176 -9.24 -16.23 -14.21
C GLU A 176 -10.35 -16.29 -13.13
N GLU A 177 -11.51 -15.65 -13.34
CA GLU A 177 -12.63 -15.73 -12.40
C GLU A 177 -13.41 -17.05 -12.54
N GLU A 178 -13.53 -17.57 -13.76
CA GLU A 178 -14.18 -18.86 -14.00
C GLU A 178 -13.35 -20.02 -13.40
N GLU A 179 -12.03 -20.00 -13.58
CA GLU A 179 -11.11 -20.98 -12.97
C GLU A 179 -11.21 -20.97 -11.43
N ARG A 180 -11.27 -19.78 -10.80
CA ARG A 180 -11.48 -19.64 -9.34
C ARG A 180 -12.82 -20.19 -8.88
N ARG A 181 -13.89 -20.01 -9.66
CA ARG A 181 -15.22 -20.58 -9.35
C ARG A 181 -15.21 -22.10 -9.48
N GLU A 182 -14.50 -22.67 -10.46
CA GLU A 182 -14.38 -24.11 -10.58
C GLU A 182 -13.51 -24.71 -9.45
N GLU A 183 -12.41 -24.06 -9.08
CA GLU A 183 -11.58 -24.51 -7.95
C GLU A 183 -12.38 -24.50 -6.63
N GLN A 184 -13.21 -23.48 -6.39
CA GLN A 184 -14.10 -23.46 -5.22
C GLN A 184 -15.14 -24.59 -5.24
N ARG A 185 -15.68 -24.97 -6.42
CA ARG A 185 -16.60 -26.11 -6.56
C ARG A 185 -15.92 -27.46 -6.36
N ARG A 186 -14.63 -27.58 -6.67
CA ARG A 186 -13.84 -28.80 -6.47
C ARG A 186 -13.37 -29.01 -5.02
N ARG A 187 -13.48 -28.00 -4.14
CA ARG A 187 -13.13 -28.14 -2.72
C ARG A 187 -14.17 -29.02 -2.01
N PRO A 188 -13.74 -30.09 -1.30
CA PRO A 188 -14.67 -30.89 -0.52
C PRO A 188 -15.32 -30.04 0.58
N PRO A 189 -16.59 -30.29 0.94
CA PRO A 189 -17.24 -29.56 2.02
C PRO A 189 -16.43 -29.71 3.31
N SER A 190 -16.23 -28.60 4.02
CA SER A 190 -15.51 -28.62 5.29
C SER A 190 -16.19 -29.60 6.25
N PRO A 191 -15.43 -30.42 7.00
CA PRO A 191 -16.01 -31.34 7.95
C PRO A 191 -16.85 -30.55 8.97
N PRO A 192 -18.00 -31.10 9.42
CA PRO A 192 -18.81 -30.44 10.43
C PRO A 192 -17.97 -30.18 11.68
N PRO A 193 -18.17 -29.03 12.38
CA PRO A 193 -17.44 -28.76 13.61
C PRO A 193 -17.66 -29.91 14.61
N PRO A 194 -16.64 -30.27 15.40
CA PRO A 194 -16.81 -31.28 16.44
C PRO A 194 -17.97 -30.87 17.33
N ARG A 195 -18.96 -31.76 17.48
CA ARG A 195 -20.08 -31.55 18.41
C ARG A 195 -19.48 -31.29 19.79
N ASP A 196 -19.90 -30.19 20.43
CA ASP A 196 -19.39 -29.76 21.73
C ASP A 196 -19.26 -30.94 22.67
N ALA A 197 -18.00 -31.27 23.04
CA ALA A 197 -17.75 -32.12 24.17
C ALA A 197 -18.31 -31.36 25.39
N GLY A 198 -19.35 -31.92 25.98
CA GLY A 198 -20.07 -31.28 27.09
C GLY A 198 -19.12 -30.85 28.21
N PRO A 199 -19.48 -29.80 28.99
CA PRO A 199 -18.60 -29.22 29.99
C PRO A 199 -18.05 -30.31 30.93
N PRO A 200 -16.75 -30.27 31.26
CA PRO A 200 -16.12 -31.32 32.05
C PRO A 200 -16.82 -31.47 33.41
N PRO A 201 -16.95 -32.71 33.92
CA PRO A 201 -17.62 -32.96 35.19
C PRO A 201 -16.91 -32.20 36.31
N ARG A 202 -17.70 -31.49 37.14
CA ARG A 202 -17.18 -30.79 38.32
C ARG A 202 -16.57 -31.82 39.27
N GLN A 203 -15.32 -31.63 39.64
CA GLN A 203 -14.69 -32.42 40.70
C GLN A 203 -15.41 -32.13 42.03
N PRO A 204 -15.66 -33.16 42.86
CA PRO A 204 -16.19 -32.97 44.21
C PRO A 204 -15.13 -32.29 45.13
N PRO A 205 -15.58 -31.65 46.22
CA PRO A 205 -14.69 -31.02 47.21
C PRO A 205 -13.88 -32.03 48.04
#